data_AF-K2N187-F1
#
_entry.id   AF-K2N187-F1
#
_cell.length_a   1.000
_cell.length_b   1.000
_cell.length_c   1.000
_cell.angle_alpha   90.00
_cell.angle_beta   90.00
_cell.angle_gamma   90.00
#
_symmetry.space_group_name_H-M   'P 1'
#
loop_
_entity.id
_entity.type
_entity.pdbx_description
1 polymer ?
#
loop_
_entity_poly.entity_id
_entity_poly.type
_entity_poly.pdbx_seq_one_letter_code
_entity_poly.pdbx_strand_id
1 'polypeptide(L)'
;MIATVSPSGMNYEETLSTLRYASRARDIVNVTKVNEDPRARRIRELEEQMEQMRKDIQGKDPAYVAELEEKLRLLEAEAQKRAADLQALEREREKNEIHEKMLRATEAERQELLSKASALERQVEESRRQAEYHERANQKLKEEHAQRERELLEQMRRREDEMERIRRRKEAEVMSGQEQLRKTMEDLERERRDREEALRVLGVWKEELNAALSDSRQSQEQRAELERQNAQLADRMRQLESECESQQRLLHELELLRDEHESLQRAVMLLRTEVEEMDQRHDRTKYHLLALLELQAECYEAVVARLGVEHEHQLNQNAQWDADERAALERRNEEGLAERDSALSALQEALADCQRRLDESETAEEKLRVAY
;
A
#
# COMPACT_ATOMS: atom_id res chain seq x y z
N MET A 1 -17.24 -34.28 54.34
CA MET A 1 -17.75 -34.58 52.98
C MET A 1 -19.02 -33.77 52.77
N ILE A 2 -19.14 -33.05 51.67
CA ILE A 2 -20.38 -32.36 51.27
C ILE A 2 -20.88 -33.06 50.02
N ALA A 3 -22.08 -33.61 50.07
CA ALA A 3 -22.73 -34.25 48.94
C ALA A 3 -23.65 -33.23 48.25
N THR A 4 -23.27 -32.78 47.06
CA THR A 4 -24.10 -31.91 46.23
C THR A 4 -25.02 -32.76 45.37
N VAL A 5 -26.33 -32.51 45.45
CA VAL A 5 -27.34 -33.26 44.71
C VAL A 5 -28.27 -32.31 43.97
N SER A 6 -28.77 -32.76 42.82
CA SER A 6 -29.74 -32.00 42.04
C SER A 6 -31.16 -32.38 42.47
N PRO A 7 -32.08 -31.41 42.70
CA PRO A 7 -33.47 -31.69 43.06
C PRO A 7 -34.34 -32.12 41.87
N SER A 8 -33.79 -32.18 40.65
CA SER A 8 -34.53 -32.59 39.45
C SER A 8 -34.84 -34.08 39.44
N GLY A 9 -36.07 -34.43 39.10
CA GLY A 9 -36.51 -35.83 38.98
C GLY A 9 -35.79 -36.62 37.88
N MET A 10 -35.16 -35.95 36.90
CA MET A 10 -34.37 -36.64 35.87
C MET A 10 -33.05 -37.23 36.41
N ASN A 11 -32.51 -36.66 37.50
CA ASN A 11 -31.23 -37.08 38.08
C ASN A 11 -31.43 -37.98 39.31
N TYR A 12 -32.59 -38.63 39.42
CA TYR A 12 -32.98 -39.39 40.60
C TYR A 12 -31.97 -40.51 40.94
N GLU A 13 -31.54 -41.31 39.96
CA GLU A 13 -30.61 -42.43 40.19
C GLU A 13 -29.23 -41.96 40.66
N GLU A 14 -28.71 -40.88 40.07
CA GLU A 14 -27.42 -40.27 40.45
C GLU A 14 -27.48 -39.61 41.83
N THR A 15 -28.57 -38.89 42.11
CA THR A 15 -28.83 -38.30 43.43
C THR A 15 -28.93 -39.39 44.49
N LEU A 16 -29.64 -40.50 44.22
CA LEU A 16 -29.75 -41.63 45.15
C LEU A 16 -28.40 -42.30 45.41
N SER A 17 -27.59 -42.48 44.37
CA SER A 17 -26.26 -43.08 44.48
C SER A 17 -25.32 -42.19 45.29
N THR A 18 -25.35 -40.88 45.06
CA THR A 18 -24.59 -39.88 45.83
C THR A 18 -24.99 -39.85 47.30
N LEU A 19 -26.29 -39.90 47.61
CA LEU A 19 -26.80 -39.96 48.98
C LEU A 19 -26.45 -41.27 49.68
N ARG A 20 -26.51 -42.41 48.97
CA ARG A 20 -26.07 -43.71 49.50
C ARG A 20 -24.58 -43.69 49.84
N TYR A 21 -23.76 -43.12 48.98
CA TYR A 21 -22.33 -42.96 49.24
C TYR A 21 -22.07 -42.04 50.45
N ALA A 22 -22.77 -40.90 50.52
CA ALA A 22 -22.69 -40.00 51.66
C ALA A 22 -23.10 -40.66 52.99
N SER A 23 -24.14 -41.50 52.97
CA SER A 23 -24.54 -42.26 54.15
C SER A 23 -23.45 -43.23 54.60
N ARG A 24 -22.81 -43.96 53.68
CA ARG A 24 -21.68 -44.85 54.03
C ARG A 24 -20.47 -44.08 54.53
N ALA A 25 -20.17 -42.94 53.91
CA ALA A 25 -19.05 -42.09 54.30
C ALA A 25 -19.23 -41.48 55.69
N ARG A 26 -20.47 -41.22 56.13
CA ARG A 26 -20.79 -40.79 57.51
C ARG A 26 -20.37 -41.82 58.55
N ASP A 27 -20.47 -43.11 58.22
CA ASP A 27 -20.19 -44.21 59.14
C ASP A 27 -18.67 -44.49 59.28
N ILE A 28 -17.82 -43.76 58.54
CA ILE A 28 -16.36 -43.84 58.66
C ILE A 28 -15.90 -43.02 59.87
N VAL A 29 -15.40 -43.70 60.90
CA VAL A 29 -14.82 -43.07 62.09
C VAL A 29 -13.32 -42.87 61.88
N ASN A 30 -12.91 -41.62 61.66
CA ASN A 30 -11.50 -41.27 61.63
C ASN A 30 -10.98 -40.99 63.04
N VAL A 31 -9.91 -41.67 63.44
CA VAL A 31 -9.14 -41.30 64.63
C VAL A 31 -8.18 -40.20 64.25
N THR A 32 -8.51 -38.95 64.59
CA THR A 32 -7.66 -37.80 64.30
C THR A 32 -6.51 -37.73 65.30
N LYS A 33 -5.29 -37.95 64.82
CA LYS A 33 -4.06 -37.68 65.55
C LYS A 33 -3.53 -36.33 65.09
N VAL A 34 -3.17 -35.45 66.03
CA VAL A 34 -2.42 -34.23 65.69
C VAL A 34 -1.09 -34.70 65.09
N ASN A 35 -0.89 -34.43 63.80
CA ASN A 35 0.36 -34.72 63.11
C ASN A 35 1.40 -33.69 63.54
N GLU A 36 2.00 -33.94 64.69
CA GLU A 36 3.17 -33.21 65.16
C GLU A 36 4.41 -33.73 64.44
N ASP A 37 5.26 -32.81 64.00
CA ASP A 37 6.57 -33.18 63.45
C ASP A 37 7.33 -34.01 64.51
N PRO A 38 7.89 -35.18 64.16
CA PRO A 38 8.66 -36.00 65.10
C PRO A 38 9.79 -35.21 65.80
N ARG A 39 10.33 -34.17 65.17
CA ARG A 39 11.31 -33.26 65.77
C ARG A 39 10.66 -32.32 66.79
N ALA A 40 9.52 -31.72 66.46
CA ALA A 40 8.75 -30.86 67.37
C ALA A 40 8.20 -31.65 68.57
N ARG A 41 7.72 -32.87 68.37
CA ARG A 41 7.34 -33.79 69.45
C ARG A 41 8.51 -34.06 70.37
N ARG A 42 9.70 -34.32 69.82
CA ARG A 42 10.88 -34.63 70.62
C ARG A 42 11.34 -33.44 71.46
N ILE A 43 11.22 -32.22 70.94
CA ILE A 43 11.49 -30.99 71.70
C ILE A 43 10.50 -30.86 72.87
N ARG A 44 9.19 -31.06 72.63
CA ARG A 44 8.17 -31.05 73.69
C ARG A 44 8.42 -32.14 74.75
N GLU A 45 8.76 -33.37 74.35
CA GLU A 45 9.10 -34.44 75.29
C GLU A 45 10.30 -34.09 76.18
N LEU A 46 11.31 -33.40 75.63
CA LEU A 46 12.48 -32.93 76.38
C LEU A 46 12.09 -31.80 77.34
N GLU A 47 11.25 -30.85 76.91
CA GLU A 47 10.73 -29.77 77.76
C GLU A 47 9.86 -30.30 78.91
N GLU A 48 8.99 -31.28 78.65
CA GLU A 48 8.16 -31.95 79.67
C GLU A 48 9.02 -32.75 80.66
N GLN A 49 10.05 -33.44 80.19
CA GLN A 49 11.02 -34.15 81.05
C GLN A 49 11.79 -33.18 81.95
N MET A 50 12.19 -32.02 81.41
CA MET A 50 12.82 -30.97 82.19
C MET A 50 11.86 -30.37 83.23
N GLU A 51 10.60 -30.13 82.88
CA GLU A 51 9.61 -29.59 83.83
C GLU A 51 9.33 -30.57 84.98
N GLN A 52 9.30 -31.88 84.67
CA GLN A 52 9.17 -32.92 85.69
C GLN A 52 10.41 -32.99 86.59
N MET A 53 11.62 -32.92 86.03
CA MET A 53 12.87 -32.88 86.82
C MET A 53 12.97 -31.61 87.68
N ARG A 54 12.53 -30.44 87.18
CA ARG A 54 12.46 -29.19 87.96
C ARG A 54 11.53 -29.32 89.18
N LYS A 55 10.43 -30.08 89.06
CA LYS A 55 9.54 -30.39 90.19
C LYS A 55 10.18 -31.35 91.19
N ASP A 56 10.98 -32.32 90.74
CA ASP A 56 11.67 -33.30 91.59
C ASP A 56 12.87 -32.73 92.39
N ILE A 57 13.36 -31.56 92.01
CA ILE A 57 14.44 -30.81 92.69
C ILE A 57 13.93 -30.08 93.96
N GLN A 58 12.63 -29.82 94.09
CA GLN A 58 12.05 -29.21 95.29
C GLN A 58 11.99 -30.21 96.47
N GLY A 59 12.91 -30.07 97.44
CA GLY A 59 12.80 -30.68 98.77
C GLY A 59 13.64 -31.93 99.04
N LYS A 60 14.73 -32.17 98.28
CA LYS A 60 15.64 -33.33 98.47
C LYS A 60 17.07 -32.89 98.84
N ASP A 61 17.93 -33.86 99.20
CA ASP A 61 19.31 -33.65 99.69
C ASP A 61 20.18 -32.80 98.74
N PRO A 62 21.05 -31.89 99.26
CA PRO A 62 21.82 -30.94 98.45
C PRO A 62 22.74 -31.57 97.39
N ALA A 63 23.30 -32.75 97.69
CA ALA A 63 24.18 -33.46 96.76
C ALA A 63 23.44 -34.08 95.57
N TYR A 64 22.17 -34.47 95.77
CA TYR A 64 21.32 -35.04 94.73
C TYR A 64 20.73 -33.96 93.82
N VAL A 65 20.49 -32.76 94.37
CA VAL A 65 20.03 -31.58 93.63
C VAL A 65 21.07 -31.11 92.60
N ALA A 66 22.35 -31.04 92.98
CA ALA A 66 23.43 -30.61 92.09
C ALA A 66 23.61 -31.52 90.85
N GLU A 67 23.47 -32.85 91.02
CA GLU A 67 23.57 -33.81 89.92
C GLU A 67 22.37 -33.73 88.95
N LEU A 68 21.18 -33.40 89.48
CA LEU A 68 19.97 -33.21 88.69
C LEU A 68 19.98 -31.88 87.93
N GLU A 69 20.52 -30.82 88.52
CA GLU A 69 20.70 -29.51 87.87
C GLU A 69 21.69 -29.58 86.70
N GLU A 70 22.77 -30.35 86.83
CA GLU A 70 23.73 -30.58 85.73
C GLU A 70 23.07 -31.31 84.55
N LYS A 71 22.28 -32.36 84.83
CA LYS A 71 21.51 -33.08 83.80
C LYS A 71 20.44 -32.20 83.15
N LEU A 72 19.81 -31.31 83.91
CA LEU A 72 18.83 -30.36 83.40
C LEU A 72 19.47 -29.38 82.41
N ARG A 73 20.65 -28.82 82.72
CA ARG A 73 21.40 -27.95 81.82
C ARG A 73 21.79 -28.63 80.51
N LEU A 74 22.18 -29.90 80.57
CA LEU A 74 22.53 -30.68 79.38
C LEU A 74 21.30 -30.91 78.48
N LEU A 75 20.14 -31.22 79.06
CA LEU A 75 18.89 -31.39 78.33
C LEU A 75 18.37 -30.07 77.75
N GLU A 76 18.52 -28.96 78.47
CA GLU A 76 18.22 -27.60 78.00
C GLU A 76 19.03 -27.24 76.76
N ALA A 77 20.35 -27.44 76.81
CA ALA A 77 21.23 -27.19 75.69
C ALA A 77 20.91 -28.09 74.48
N GLU A 78 20.54 -29.35 74.70
CA GLU A 78 20.13 -30.27 73.64
C GLU A 78 18.81 -29.86 72.98
N ALA A 79 17.83 -29.42 73.77
CA ALA A 79 16.55 -28.93 73.27
C ALA A 79 16.72 -27.62 72.47
N GLN A 80 17.51 -26.67 72.99
CA GLN A 80 17.81 -25.41 72.31
C GLN A 80 18.54 -25.62 70.97
N LYS A 81 19.55 -26.49 70.94
CA LYS A 81 20.27 -26.82 69.71
C LYS A 81 19.33 -27.41 68.64
N ARG A 82 18.43 -28.32 69.04
CA ARG A 82 17.47 -28.94 68.13
C ARG A 82 16.40 -27.96 67.64
N ALA A 83 15.99 -27.01 68.47
CA ALA A 83 15.09 -25.93 68.07
C ALA A 83 15.76 -24.99 67.05
N ALA A 84 17.04 -24.63 67.26
CA ALA A 84 17.82 -23.82 66.33
C ALA A 84 18.03 -24.54 64.97
N ASP A 85 18.33 -25.84 64.99
CA ASP A 85 18.46 -26.66 63.78
C ASP A 85 17.15 -26.73 62.98
N LEU A 86 16.00 -26.79 63.66
CA LEU A 86 14.68 -26.78 63.03
C LEU A 86 14.41 -25.44 62.34
N GLN A 87 14.66 -24.33 63.03
CA GLN A 87 14.47 -22.97 62.49
C GLN A 87 15.41 -22.68 61.32
N ALA A 88 16.66 -23.16 61.35
CA ALA A 88 17.59 -23.01 60.24
C ALA A 88 17.10 -23.73 58.98
N LEU A 89 16.54 -24.94 59.14
CA LEU A 89 15.98 -25.71 58.03
C LEU A 89 14.71 -25.06 57.45
N GLU A 90 13.86 -24.48 58.29
CA GLU A 90 12.67 -23.74 57.86
C GLU A 90 13.05 -22.50 57.04
N ARG A 91 14.03 -21.71 57.52
CA ARG A 91 14.55 -20.55 56.77
C ARG A 91 15.17 -20.92 55.42
N GLU A 92 15.89 -22.04 55.35
CA GLU A 92 16.42 -22.58 54.09
C GLU A 92 15.30 -22.98 53.12
N ARG A 93 14.24 -23.62 53.61
CA ARG A 93 13.07 -23.96 52.80
C ARG A 93 12.36 -22.73 52.26
N GLU A 94 12.12 -21.73 53.10
CA GLU A 94 11.49 -20.47 52.68
C GLU A 94 12.31 -19.75 51.61
N LYS A 95 13.64 -19.70 51.76
CA LYS A 95 14.54 -19.14 50.74
C LYS A 95 14.44 -19.90 49.42
N ASN A 96 14.46 -21.23 49.47
CA ASN A 96 14.35 -22.07 48.28
C ASN A 96 12.98 -21.92 47.59
N GLU A 97 11.89 -21.82 48.35
CA GLU A 97 10.55 -21.57 47.81
C GLU A 97 10.45 -20.20 47.14
N ILE A 98 11.04 -19.16 47.73
CA ILE A 98 11.07 -17.81 47.14
C ILE A 98 11.89 -17.82 45.84
N HIS A 99 13.05 -18.48 45.84
CA HIS A 99 13.91 -18.59 44.66
C HIS A 99 13.21 -19.33 43.52
N GLU A 100 12.54 -20.45 43.82
CA GLU A 100 11.79 -21.21 42.82
C GLU A 100 10.61 -20.41 42.25
N LYS A 101 9.88 -19.66 43.09
CA LYS A 101 8.81 -18.76 42.63
C LYS A 101 9.34 -17.66 41.71
N MET A 102 10.49 -17.07 42.04
CA MET A 102 11.14 -16.04 41.21
C MET A 102 11.60 -16.60 39.86
N LEU A 103 12.16 -17.81 39.84
CA LEU A 103 12.55 -18.49 38.59
C LEU A 103 11.33 -18.76 37.70
N ARG A 104 10.24 -19.28 38.27
CA ARG A 104 9.00 -19.51 37.53
C ARG A 104 8.39 -18.21 36.99
N ALA A 105 8.44 -17.12 37.76
CA ALA A 105 7.95 -15.82 37.32
C ALA A 105 8.78 -15.27 36.14
N THR A 106 10.11 -15.34 36.23
CA THR A 106 11.02 -14.89 35.15
C THR A 106 10.90 -15.75 33.89
N GLU A 107 10.72 -17.07 34.02
CA GLU A 107 10.45 -17.96 32.88
C GLU A 107 9.10 -17.64 32.21
N ALA A 108 8.06 -17.36 33.00
CA ALA A 108 6.75 -16.97 32.48
C ALA A 108 6.80 -15.64 31.71
N GLU A 109 7.46 -14.62 32.26
CA GLU A 109 7.67 -13.33 31.58
C GLU A 109 8.44 -13.50 30.28
N ARG A 110 9.50 -14.32 30.28
CA ARG A 110 10.28 -14.63 29.08
C ARG A 110 9.42 -15.31 28.00
N GLN A 111 8.57 -16.27 28.39
CA GLN A 111 7.66 -16.93 27.45
C GLN A 111 6.63 -15.96 26.88
N GLU A 112 6.10 -15.07 27.71
CA GLU A 112 5.15 -14.05 27.26
C GLU A 112 5.80 -13.09 26.25
N LEU A 113 7.02 -12.60 26.54
CA LEU A 113 7.78 -11.76 25.62
C LEU A 113 8.07 -12.47 24.30
N LEU A 114 8.46 -13.74 24.33
CA LEU A 114 8.67 -14.54 23.12
C LEU A 114 7.38 -14.70 22.30
N SER A 115 6.24 -14.93 22.97
CA SER A 115 4.94 -15.02 22.29
C SER A 115 4.58 -13.70 21.62
N LYS A 116 4.78 -12.56 22.30
CA LYS A 116 4.54 -11.22 21.78
C LYS A 116 5.44 -10.90 20.60
N ALA A 117 6.73 -11.24 20.69
CA ALA A 117 7.69 -11.09 19.59
C ALA A 117 7.25 -11.90 18.35
N SER A 118 6.88 -13.16 18.54
CA SER A 118 6.42 -14.01 17.43
C SER A 118 5.11 -13.52 16.78
N ALA A 119 4.23 -12.89 17.56
CA ALA A 119 3.00 -12.29 17.05
C ALA A 119 3.29 -11.03 16.22
N LEU A 120 4.21 -10.17 16.70
CA LEU A 120 4.70 -9.00 15.98
C LEU A 120 5.38 -9.38 14.66
N GLU A 121 6.24 -10.40 14.66
CA GLU A 121 6.88 -10.91 13.44
C GLU A 121 5.86 -11.35 12.40
N ARG A 122 4.81 -12.08 12.80
CA ARG A 122 3.71 -12.47 11.89
C ARG A 122 2.97 -11.26 11.33
N GLN A 123 2.72 -10.25 12.15
CA GLN A 123 2.03 -9.03 11.71
C GLN A 123 2.86 -8.24 10.70
N VAL A 124 4.18 -8.13 10.92
CA VAL A 124 5.12 -7.49 9.98
C VAL A 124 5.18 -8.27 8.67
N GLU A 125 5.24 -9.60 8.74
CA GLU A 125 5.27 -10.47 7.56
C GLU A 125 3.98 -10.37 6.73
N GLU A 126 2.81 -10.32 7.39
CA GLU A 126 1.52 -10.10 6.72
C GLU A 126 1.44 -8.73 6.04
N SER A 127 1.86 -7.67 6.75
CA SER A 127 1.92 -6.32 6.19
C SER A 127 2.86 -6.25 4.98
N ARG A 128 4.02 -6.91 5.06
CA ARG A 128 4.98 -7.01 3.95
C ARG A 128 4.37 -7.74 2.74
N ARG A 129 3.68 -8.86 2.96
CA ARG A 129 3.01 -9.60 1.87
C ARG A 129 1.93 -8.77 1.19
N GLN A 130 1.18 -7.99 1.96
CA GLN A 130 0.18 -7.07 1.41
C GLN A 130 0.85 -5.96 0.58
N ALA A 131 1.93 -5.37 1.07
CA ALA A 131 2.70 -4.37 0.32
C ALA A 131 3.23 -4.94 -1.00
N GLU A 132 3.87 -6.12 -0.98
CA GLU A 132 4.35 -6.81 -2.17
C GLU A 132 3.23 -7.15 -3.16
N TYR A 133 2.04 -7.52 -2.67
CA TYR A 133 0.86 -7.74 -3.51
C TYR A 133 0.41 -6.46 -4.21
N HIS A 134 0.29 -5.36 -3.47
CA HIS A 134 -0.10 -4.06 -4.03
C HIS A 134 0.93 -3.51 -5.01
N GLU A 135 2.22 -3.65 -4.73
CA GLU A 135 3.29 -3.28 -5.66
C GLU A 135 3.19 -4.06 -6.98
N ARG A 136 3.00 -5.38 -6.92
CA ARG A 136 2.83 -6.22 -8.12
C ARG A 136 1.57 -5.87 -8.90
N ALA A 137 0.45 -5.61 -8.21
CA ALA A 137 -0.79 -5.19 -8.86
C ALA A 137 -0.62 -3.83 -9.56
N ASN A 138 0.04 -2.87 -8.91
CA ASN A 138 0.32 -1.56 -9.49
C ASN A 138 1.28 -1.66 -10.68
N GLN A 139 2.30 -2.51 -10.63
CA GLN A 139 3.20 -2.76 -11.75
C GLN A 139 2.46 -3.33 -12.97
N LYS A 140 1.59 -4.33 -12.77
CA LYS A 140 0.75 -4.89 -13.84
C LYS A 140 -0.15 -3.84 -14.47
N LEU A 141 -0.83 -3.02 -13.65
CA LEU A 141 -1.66 -1.93 -14.16
C LEU A 141 -0.84 -0.93 -14.98
N LYS A 142 0.35 -0.53 -14.51
CA LYS A 142 1.26 0.36 -15.26
C LYS A 142 1.68 -0.25 -16.60
N GLU A 143 2.00 -1.53 -16.64
CA GLU A 143 2.35 -2.25 -17.87
C GLU A 143 1.16 -2.30 -18.84
N GLU A 144 -0.05 -2.61 -18.36
CA GLU A 144 -1.27 -2.61 -19.18
C GLU A 144 -1.56 -1.21 -19.75
N HIS A 145 -1.43 -0.16 -18.94
CA HIS A 145 -1.59 1.22 -19.39
C HIS A 145 -0.56 1.58 -20.47
N ALA A 146 0.71 1.26 -20.26
CA ALA A 146 1.77 1.51 -21.23
C ALA A 146 1.56 0.73 -22.54
N GLN A 147 1.05 -0.50 -22.47
CA GLN A 147 0.70 -1.29 -23.65
C GLN A 147 -0.44 -0.65 -24.44
N ARG A 148 -1.54 -0.27 -23.76
CA ARG A 148 -2.68 0.42 -24.40
C ARG A 148 -2.27 1.74 -25.04
N GLU A 149 -1.43 2.52 -24.38
CA GLU A 149 -0.88 3.76 -24.95
C GLU A 149 -0.08 3.51 -26.23
N ARG A 150 0.78 2.49 -26.24
CA ARG A 150 1.54 2.11 -27.45
C ARG A 150 0.64 1.66 -28.58
N GLU A 151 -0.35 0.82 -28.29
CA GLU A 151 -1.32 0.35 -29.29
C GLU A 151 -2.13 1.51 -29.88
N LEU A 152 -2.59 2.46 -29.05
CA LEU A 152 -3.29 3.65 -29.51
C LEU A 152 -2.40 4.52 -30.39
N LEU A 153 -1.15 4.76 -29.99
CA LEU A 153 -0.19 5.52 -30.79
C LEU A 153 0.11 4.85 -32.13
N GLU A 154 0.25 3.53 -32.17
CA GLU A 154 0.41 2.79 -33.42
C GLU A 154 -0.83 2.89 -34.32
N GLN A 155 -2.03 2.77 -33.75
CA GLN A 155 -3.28 2.94 -34.50
C GLN A 155 -3.41 4.35 -35.10
N MET A 156 -3.05 5.38 -34.33
CA MET A 156 -3.04 6.76 -34.80
C MET A 156 -2.05 6.95 -35.95
N ARG A 157 -0.81 6.46 -35.80
CA ARG A 157 0.20 6.51 -36.88
C ARG A 157 -0.26 5.79 -38.15
N ARG A 158 -0.85 4.59 -38.02
CA ARG A 158 -1.37 3.86 -39.18
C ARG A 158 -2.49 4.63 -39.90
N ARG A 159 -3.38 5.27 -39.14
CA ARG A 159 -4.45 6.12 -39.70
C ARG A 159 -3.89 7.37 -40.37
N GLU A 160 -2.89 8.02 -39.79
CA GLU A 160 -2.20 9.17 -40.37
C GLU A 160 -1.51 8.79 -41.70
N ASP A 161 -0.75 7.69 -41.71
CA ASP A 161 -0.10 7.17 -42.93
C ASP A 161 -1.12 6.82 -44.02
N GLU A 162 -2.25 6.20 -43.66
CA GLU A 162 -3.32 5.86 -44.59
C GLU A 162 -3.95 7.12 -45.19
N MET A 163 -4.28 8.10 -44.36
CA MET A 163 -4.82 9.39 -44.79
C MET A 163 -3.83 10.14 -45.68
N GLU A 164 -2.54 10.12 -45.37
CA GLU A 164 -1.51 10.76 -46.18
C GLU A 164 -1.36 10.08 -47.55
N ARG A 165 -1.42 8.74 -47.60
CA ARG A 165 -1.44 7.98 -48.87
C ARG A 165 -2.65 8.35 -49.72
N ILE A 166 -3.84 8.41 -49.12
CA ILE A 166 -5.06 8.82 -49.83
C ILE A 166 -4.91 10.25 -50.37
N ARG A 167 -4.41 11.18 -49.56
CA ARG A 167 -4.17 12.58 -49.97
C ARG A 167 -3.21 12.65 -51.15
N ARG A 168 -2.05 12.01 -51.07
CA ARG A 168 -1.06 11.99 -52.17
C ARG A 168 -1.63 11.41 -53.45
N ARG A 169 -2.39 10.31 -53.34
CA ARG A 169 -3.08 9.71 -54.50
C ARG A 169 -4.07 10.69 -55.13
N LYS A 170 -4.89 11.35 -54.31
CA LYS A 170 -5.89 12.32 -54.79
C LYS A 170 -5.25 13.55 -55.42
N GLU A 171 -4.17 14.06 -54.83
CA GLU A 171 -3.40 15.16 -55.41
C GLU A 171 -2.79 14.75 -56.77
N ALA A 172 -2.23 13.55 -56.90
CA ALA A 172 -1.73 13.03 -58.18
C ALA A 172 -2.85 12.85 -59.22
N GLU A 173 -4.01 12.31 -58.83
CA GLU A 173 -5.20 12.19 -59.70
C GLU A 173 -5.62 13.57 -60.25
N VAL A 174 -5.71 14.58 -59.38
CA VAL A 174 -6.04 15.97 -59.78
C VAL A 174 -5.00 16.54 -60.74
N MET A 175 -3.70 16.42 -60.43
CA MET A 175 -2.63 16.91 -61.30
C MET A 175 -2.66 16.25 -62.68
N SER A 176 -2.87 14.93 -62.74
CA SER A 176 -2.97 14.20 -63.99
C SER A 176 -4.20 14.61 -64.80
N GLY A 177 -5.34 14.86 -64.14
CA GLY A 177 -6.57 15.33 -64.78
C GLY A 177 -6.43 16.75 -65.33
N GLN A 178 -5.78 17.65 -64.61
CA GLN A 178 -5.48 19.01 -65.08
C GLN A 178 -4.56 18.99 -66.31
N GLU A 179 -3.53 18.14 -66.32
CA GLU A 179 -2.62 18.05 -67.46
C GLU A 179 -3.31 17.47 -68.70
N GLN A 180 -4.19 16.47 -68.52
CA GLN A 180 -5.03 15.94 -69.60
C GLN A 180 -5.98 17.00 -70.15
N LEU A 181 -6.68 17.73 -69.28
CA LEU A 181 -7.57 18.82 -69.68
C LEU A 181 -6.81 19.87 -70.50
N ARG A 182 -5.62 20.28 -70.02
CA ARG A 182 -4.77 21.25 -70.73
C ARG A 182 -4.40 20.78 -72.14
N LYS A 183 -3.97 19.52 -72.28
CA LYS A 183 -3.65 18.93 -73.59
C LYS A 183 -4.86 18.91 -74.51
N THR A 184 -6.03 18.49 -74.01
CA THR A 184 -7.26 18.47 -74.82
C THR A 184 -7.70 19.86 -75.27
N MET A 185 -7.53 20.89 -74.43
CA MET A 185 -7.81 22.28 -74.82
C MET A 185 -6.83 22.77 -75.88
N GLU A 186 -5.53 22.49 -75.72
CA GLU A 186 -4.50 22.83 -76.71
C GLU A 186 -4.79 22.18 -78.07
N ASP A 187 -5.21 20.91 -78.09
CA ASP A 187 -5.54 20.18 -79.32
C ASP A 187 -6.82 20.74 -79.97
N LEU A 188 -7.87 21.00 -79.19
CA LEU A 188 -9.11 21.63 -79.70
C LEU A 188 -8.85 23.02 -80.27
N GLU A 189 -7.99 23.83 -79.64
CA GLU A 189 -7.57 25.13 -80.17
C GLU A 189 -6.80 25.00 -81.49
N ARG A 190 -5.91 24.02 -81.62
CA ARG A 190 -5.19 23.76 -82.87
C ARG A 190 -6.16 23.39 -83.98
N GLU A 191 -7.05 22.44 -83.74
CA GLU A 191 -8.01 22.05 -84.77
C GLU A 191 -8.94 23.20 -85.15
N ARG A 192 -9.32 24.07 -84.20
CA ARG A 192 -10.10 25.27 -84.49
C ARG A 192 -9.34 26.22 -85.41
N ARG A 193 -8.04 26.47 -85.14
CA ARG A 193 -7.19 27.30 -86.00
C ARG A 193 -7.04 26.71 -87.39
N ASP A 194 -6.84 25.40 -87.50
CA ASP A 194 -6.75 24.69 -88.78
C ASP A 194 -8.06 24.82 -89.59
N ARG A 195 -9.22 24.70 -88.92
CA ARG A 195 -10.54 24.91 -89.55
C ARG A 195 -10.76 26.37 -89.97
N GLU A 196 -10.35 27.35 -89.15
CA GLU A 196 -10.39 28.78 -89.49
C GLU A 196 -9.49 29.09 -90.71
N GLU A 197 -8.31 28.50 -90.79
CA GLU A 197 -7.41 28.62 -91.93
C GLU A 197 -8.00 27.97 -93.19
N ALA A 198 -8.60 26.78 -93.07
CA ALA A 198 -9.33 26.15 -94.16
C ALA A 198 -10.48 27.04 -94.67
N LEU A 199 -11.25 27.66 -93.77
CA LEU A 199 -12.30 28.62 -94.14
C LEU A 199 -11.75 29.84 -94.88
N ARG A 200 -10.59 30.37 -94.48
CA ARG A 200 -9.92 31.47 -95.20
C ARG A 200 -9.54 31.05 -96.62
N VAL A 201 -8.92 29.89 -96.78
CA VAL A 201 -8.54 29.36 -98.11
C VAL A 201 -9.78 29.14 -98.97
N LEU A 202 -10.81 28.47 -98.44
CA LEU A 202 -12.07 28.26 -99.17
C LEU A 202 -12.76 29.58 -99.53
N GLY A 203 -12.62 30.62 -98.70
CA GLY A 203 -13.09 31.98 -98.98
C GLY A 203 -12.42 32.57 -100.23
N VAL A 204 -11.09 32.47 -100.35
CA VAL A 204 -10.36 32.93 -101.55
C VAL A 204 -10.81 32.16 -102.79
N TRP A 205 -10.93 30.84 -102.70
CA TRP A 205 -11.40 30.01 -103.82
C TRP A 205 -12.83 30.36 -104.23
N LYS A 206 -13.70 30.70 -103.26
CA LYS A 206 -15.06 31.17 -103.52
C LYS A 206 -15.07 32.50 -104.25
N GLU A 207 -14.19 33.43 -103.89
CA GLU A 207 -14.01 34.71 -104.58
C GLU A 207 -13.55 34.51 -106.03
N GLU A 208 -12.55 33.64 -106.25
CA GLU A 208 -12.07 33.28 -107.60
C GLU A 208 -13.18 32.65 -108.45
N LEU A 209 -13.98 31.76 -107.86
CA LEU A 209 -15.06 31.07 -108.55
C LEU A 209 -16.24 32.02 -108.86
N ASN A 210 -16.55 32.97 -107.96
CA ASN A 210 -17.49 34.06 -108.22
C ASN A 210 -16.98 35.00 -109.34
N ALA A 211 -15.68 35.29 -109.38
CA ALA A 211 -15.07 36.08 -110.44
C ALA A 211 -15.15 35.35 -111.79
N ALA A 212 -14.90 34.03 -111.82
CA ALA A 212 -15.07 33.21 -113.02
C ALA A 212 -16.53 33.18 -113.51
N LEU A 213 -17.51 33.04 -112.60
CA LEU A 213 -18.95 33.11 -112.93
C LEU A 213 -19.37 34.47 -113.51
N SER A 214 -18.66 35.55 -113.15
CA SER A 214 -18.92 36.90 -113.67
C SER A 214 -18.38 37.14 -115.09
N ASP A 215 -17.52 36.26 -115.60
CA ASP A 215 -16.98 36.36 -116.96
C ASP A 215 -18.07 36.07 -118.01
N SER A 216 -18.24 37.00 -118.95
CA SER A 216 -19.25 36.95 -120.01
C SER A 216 -18.93 35.98 -121.16
N ARG A 217 -17.74 35.36 -121.16
CA ARG A 217 -17.24 34.51 -122.27
C ARG A 217 -17.55 33.01 -122.13
N GLN A 218 -18.16 32.56 -121.03
CA GLN A 218 -18.39 31.14 -120.74
C GLN A 218 -19.67 30.56 -121.37
N SER A 219 -19.64 29.26 -121.70
CA SER A 219 -20.83 28.52 -122.18
C SER A 219 -21.85 28.30 -121.06
N GLN A 220 -23.14 28.12 -121.41
CA GLN A 220 -24.21 27.84 -120.44
C GLN A 220 -23.93 26.59 -119.58
N GLU A 221 -23.36 25.54 -120.17
CA GLU A 221 -23.00 24.31 -119.46
C GLU A 221 -21.87 24.53 -118.44
N GLN A 222 -20.88 25.35 -118.79
CA GLN A 222 -19.76 25.68 -117.90
C GLN A 222 -20.20 26.53 -116.72
N ARG A 223 -21.14 27.46 -116.95
CA ARG A 223 -21.75 28.26 -115.87
C ARG A 223 -22.54 27.41 -114.91
N ALA A 224 -23.35 26.47 -115.40
CA ALA A 224 -24.13 25.57 -114.56
C ALA A 224 -23.23 24.66 -113.70
N GLU A 225 -22.09 24.21 -114.23
CA GLU A 225 -21.12 23.42 -113.48
C GLU A 225 -20.40 24.26 -112.40
N LEU A 226 -19.98 25.48 -112.73
CA LEU A 226 -19.41 26.42 -111.76
C LEU A 226 -20.41 26.79 -110.67
N GLU A 227 -21.69 27.01 -111.00
CA GLU A 227 -22.75 27.26 -110.02
C GLU A 227 -22.94 26.08 -109.04
N ARG A 228 -22.88 24.84 -109.54
CA ARG A 228 -22.92 23.64 -108.68
C ARG A 228 -21.73 23.56 -107.75
N GLN A 229 -20.52 23.81 -108.25
CA GLN A 229 -19.30 23.82 -107.46
C GLN A 229 -19.34 24.94 -106.40
N ASN A 230 -19.88 26.11 -106.73
CA ASN A 230 -20.08 27.22 -105.79
C ASN A 230 -21.05 26.84 -104.66
N ALA A 231 -22.17 26.21 -105.01
CA ALA A 231 -23.16 25.77 -104.02
C ALA A 231 -22.57 24.73 -103.07
N GLN A 232 -21.85 23.74 -103.60
CA GLN A 232 -21.15 22.72 -102.80
C GLN A 232 -20.09 23.33 -101.88
N LEU A 233 -19.32 24.30 -102.38
CA LEU A 233 -18.32 25.03 -101.60
C LEU A 233 -18.98 25.86 -100.48
N ALA A 234 -20.09 26.54 -100.78
CA ALA A 234 -20.84 27.32 -99.79
C ALA A 234 -21.48 26.44 -98.71
N ASP A 235 -21.97 25.25 -99.04
CA ASP A 235 -22.47 24.28 -98.07
C ASP A 235 -21.34 23.76 -97.17
N ARG A 236 -20.17 23.47 -97.75
CA ARG A 236 -19.01 23.01 -96.99
C ARG A 236 -18.46 24.09 -96.05
N MET A 237 -18.41 25.34 -96.49
CA MET A 237 -18.04 26.48 -95.64
C MET A 237 -19.03 26.65 -94.47
N ARG A 238 -20.34 26.59 -94.72
CA ARG A 238 -21.36 26.69 -93.66
C ARG A 238 -21.24 25.57 -92.62
N GLN A 239 -20.91 24.35 -93.05
CA GLN A 239 -20.65 23.24 -92.12
C GLN A 239 -19.42 23.51 -91.25
N LEU A 240 -18.31 23.93 -91.85
CA LEU A 240 -17.08 24.24 -91.12
C LEU A 240 -17.25 25.43 -90.17
N GLU A 241 -18.01 26.46 -90.55
CA GLU A 241 -18.37 27.60 -89.69
C GLU A 241 -19.15 27.13 -88.46
N SER A 242 -20.17 26.30 -88.65
CA SER A 242 -20.96 25.71 -87.55
C SER A 242 -20.10 24.84 -86.62
N GLU A 243 -19.18 24.04 -87.19
CA GLU A 243 -18.21 23.26 -86.41
C GLU A 243 -17.30 24.16 -85.58
N CYS A 244 -16.74 25.24 -86.18
CA CYS A 244 -15.89 26.20 -85.47
C CYS A 244 -16.64 26.90 -84.32
N GLU A 245 -17.88 27.33 -84.55
CA GLU A 245 -18.71 27.94 -83.51
C GLU A 245 -18.99 26.96 -82.36
N SER A 246 -19.29 25.70 -82.68
CA SER A 246 -19.53 24.67 -81.66
C SER A 246 -18.29 24.39 -80.82
N GLN A 247 -17.11 24.34 -81.45
CA GLN A 247 -15.83 24.17 -80.77
C GLN A 247 -15.45 25.38 -79.93
N GLN A 248 -15.75 26.59 -80.41
CA GLN A 248 -15.50 27.82 -79.66
C GLN A 248 -16.34 27.88 -78.39
N ARG A 249 -17.62 27.44 -78.45
CA ARG A 249 -18.47 27.31 -77.25
C ARG A 249 -17.91 26.29 -76.27
N LEU A 250 -17.49 25.12 -76.76
CA LEU A 250 -16.90 24.08 -75.91
C LEU A 250 -15.61 24.55 -75.23
N LEU A 251 -14.71 25.20 -75.97
CA LEU A 251 -13.48 25.77 -75.41
C LEU A 251 -13.80 26.80 -74.32
N HIS A 252 -14.78 27.67 -74.54
CA HIS A 252 -15.20 28.65 -73.54
C HIS A 252 -15.77 28.00 -72.27
N GLU A 253 -16.58 26.95 -72.40
CA GLU A 253 -17.08 26.18 -71.26
C GLU A 253 -15.94 25.50 -70.47
N LEU A 254 -14.96 24.92 -71.16
CA LEU A 254 -13.79 24.30 -70.53
C LEU A 254 -12.89 25.33 -69.83
N GLU A 255 -12.72 26.53 -70.41
CA GLU A 255 -12.01 27.65 -69.77
C GLU A 255 -12.71 28.08 -68.48
N LEU A 256 -14.04 28.23 -68.49
CA LEU A 256 -14.82 28.57 -67.31
C LEU A 256 -14.62 27.53 -66.19
N LEU A 257 -14.71 26.24 -66.53
CA LEU A 257 -14.52 25.14 -65.57
C LEU A 257 -13.09 25.10 -65.01
N ARG A 258 -12.08 25.42 -65.83
CA ARG A 258 -10.69 25.54 -65.39
C ARG A 258 -10.54 26.68 -64.37
N ASP A 259 -11.09 27.85 -64.69
CA ASP A 259 -11.01 29.03 -63.82
C ASP A 259 -11.76 28.81 -62.49
N GLU A 260 -12.93 28.15 -62.53
CA GLU A 260 -13.66 27.70 -61.34
C GLU A 260 -12.80 26.75 -60.50
N HIS A 261 -12.17 25.76 -61.12
CA HIS A 261 -11.29 24.81 -60.43
C HIS A 261 -10.08 25.52 -59.80
N GLU A 262 -9.43 26.45 -60.49
CA GLU A 262 -8.34 27.26 -59.93
C GLU A 262 -8.81 28.15 -58.77
N SER A 263 -10.03 28.67 -58.82
CA SER A 263 -10.63 29.43 -57.72
C SER A 263 -10.84 28.53 -56.48
N LEU A 264 -11.36 27.33 -56.68
CA LEU A 264 -11.55 26.34 -55.63
C LEU A 264 -10.23 25.85 -55.05
N GLN A 265 -9.20 25.64 -55.88
CA GLN A 265 -7.86 25.28 -55.41
C GLN A 265 -7.25 26.37 -54.53
N ARG A 266 -7.42 27.64 -54.89
CA ARG A 266 -7.01 28.78 -54.04
C ARG A 266 -7.76 28.80 -52.72
N ALA A 267 -9.07 28.58 -52.74
CA ALA A 267 -9.88 28.50 -51.51
C ALA A 267 -9.43 27.33 -50.61
N VAL A 268 -9.15 26.15 -51.18
CA VAL A 268 -8.62 25.00 -50.46
C VAL A 268 -7.25 25.31 -49.85
N MET A 269 -6.36 26.01 -50.55
CA MET A 269 -5.06 26.43 -50.00
C MET A 269 -5.25 27.33 -48.78
N LEU A 270 -6.13 28.34 -48.86
CA LEU A 270 -6.40 29.24 -47.74
C LEU A 270 -6.98 28.49 -46.53
N LEU A 271 -7.95 27.61 -46.75
CA LEU A 271 -8.51 26.78 -45.69
C LEU A 271 -7.46 25.85 -45.06
N ARG A 272 -6.53 25.30 -45.85
CA ARG A 272 -5.40 24.51 -45.32
C ARG A 272 -4.51 25.36 -44.42
N THR A 273 -4.17 26.58 -44.83
CA THR A 273 -3.36 27.48 -43.99
C THR A 273 -4.07 27.89 -42.71
N GLU A 274 -5.40 28.11 -42.74
CA GLU A 274 -6.18 28.40 -41.55
C GLU A 274 -6.19 27.22 -40.57
N VAL A 275 -6.33 25.99 -41.08
CA VAL A 275 -6.23 24.77 -40.26
C VAL A 275 -4.85 24.63 -39.63
N GLU A 276 -3.78 24.84 -40.40
CA GLU A 276 -2.40 24.80 -39.89
C GLU A 276 -2.16 25.85 -38.79
N GLU A 277 -2.70 27.06 -38.93
CA GLU A 277 -2.65 28.07 -37.87
C GLU A 277 -3.45 27.65 -36.62
N MET A 278 -4.63 27.06 -36.80
CA MET A 278 -5.43 26.54 -35.69
C MET A 278 -4.71 25.42 -34.93
N ASP A 279 -4.07 24.49 -35.64
CA ASP A 279 -3.28 23.41 -35.06
C ASP A 279 -2.09 23.98 -34.26
N GLN A 280 -1.37 24.98 -34.80
CA GLN A 280 -0.30 25.64 -34.08
C GLN A 280 -0.78 26.35 -32.80
N ARG A 281 -1.96 26.99 -32.84
CA ARG A 281 -2.57 27.61 -31.64
C ARG A 281 -2.98 26.54 -30.63
N HIS A 282 -3.54 25.42 -31.09
CA HIS A 282 -3.88 24.29 -30.25
C HIS A 282 -2.65 23.72 -29.55
N ASP A 283 -1.56 23.48 -30.29
CA ASP A 283 -0.30 22.99 -29.75
C ASP A 283 0.28 23.93 -28.70
N ARG A 284 0.31 25.25 -28.97
CA ARG A 284 0.75 26.24 -27.97
C ARG A 284 -0.09 26.17 -26.69
N THR A 285 -1.41 26.05 -26.82
CA THR A 285 -2.32 25.93 -25.67
C THR A 285 -2.06 24.64 -24.90
N LYS A 286 -1.84 23.53 -25.61
CA LYS A 286 -1.50 22.23 -25.03
C LYS A 286 -0.18 22.29 -24.26
N TYR A 287 0.86 22.89 -24.84
CA TYR A 287 2.15 23.10 -24.15
C TYR A 287 1.99 23.94 -22.89
N HIS A 288 1.20 25.02 -22.94
CA HIS A 288 0.94 25.83 -21.76
C HIS A 288 0.22 25.05 -20.67
N LEU A 289 -0.80 24.25 -21.03
CA LEU A 289 -1.52 23.40 -20.09
C LEU A 289 -0.60 22.35 -19.45
N LEU A 290 0.27 21.70 -20.24
CA LEU A 290 1.24 20.73 -19.73
C LEU A 290 2.21 21.39 -18.73
N ALA A 291 2.74 22.56 -19.06
CA ALA A 291 3.62 23.30 -18.14
C ALA A 291 2.92 23.70 -16.83
N LEU A 292 1.63 24.07 -16.89
CA LEU A 292 0.85 24.35 -15.68
C LEU A 292 0.61 23.09 -14.83
N LEU A 293 0.38 21.93 -15.46
CA LEU A 293 0.22 20.66 -14.77
C LEU A 293 1.54 20.20 -14.13
N GLU A 294 2.67 20.39 -14.81
CA GLU A 294 4.01 20.13 -14.25
C GLU A 294 4.26 21.02 -13.02
N LEU A 295 4.01 22.32 -13.13
CA LEU A 295 4.14 23.25 -11.99
C LEU A 295 3.19 22.88 -10.84
N GLN A 296 1.96 22.44 -11.15
CA GLN A 296 1.02 21.98 -10.13
C GLN A 296 1.53 20.72 -9.41
N ALA A 297 2.11 19.77 -10.15
CA ALA A 297 2.72 18.57 -9.57
C ALA A 297 3.91 18.92 -8.67
N GLU A 298 4.80 19.80 -9.12
CA GLU A 298 5.94 20.30 -8.32
C GLU A 298 5.47 21.01 -7.05
N CYS A 299 4.45 21.88 -7.15
CA CYS A 299 3.85 22.54 -5.99
C CYS A 299 3.28 21.51 -5.01
N TYR A 300 2.58 20.51 -5.52
CA TYR A 300 1.97 19.47 -4.69
C TYR A 300 3.03 18.64 -3.97
N GLU A 301 4.07 18.18 -4.66
CA GLU A 301 5.19 17.47 -4.07
C GLU A 301 5.90 18.30 -3.00
N ALA A 302 6.13 19.59 -3.25
CA ALA A 302 6.74 20.49 -2.28
C ALA A 302 5.86 20.67 -1.02
N VAL A 303 4.54 20.76 -1.17
CA VAL A 303 3.60 20.84 -0.04
C VAL A 303 3.60 19.54 0.76
N VAL A 304 3.52 18.39 0.09
CA VAL A 304 3.56 17.07 0.75
C VAL A 304 4.88 16.88 1.48
N ALA A 305 6.01 17.26 0.88
CA ALA A 305 7.32 17.18 1.51
C ALA A 305 7.40 18.05 2.78
N ARG A 306 6.89 19.30 2.73
CA ARG A 306 6.84 20.18 3.92
C ARG A 306 5.96 19.61 5.03
N LEU A 307 4.75 19.17 4.70
CA LEU A 307 3.84 18.55 5.67
C LEU A 307 4.46 17.27 6.27
N GLY A 308 5.17 16.49 5.46
CA GLY A 308 5.91 15.32 5.91
C GLY A 308 6.97 15.68 6.96
N VAL A 309 7.79 16.69 6.69
CA VAL A 309 8.82 17.17 7.63
C VAL A 309 8.18 17.73 8.92
N GLU A 310 7.09 18.49 8.82
CA GLU A 310 6.37 19.00 10.00
C GLU A 310 5.81 17.85 10.85
N HIS A 311 5.23 16.83 10.20
CA HIS A 311 4.68 15.67 10.89
C HIS A 311 5.78 14.82 11.55
N GLU A 312 6.89 14.59 10.86
CA GLU A 312 8.05 13.89 11.42
C GLU A 312 8.66 14.64 12.60
N HIS A 313 8.72 15.97 12.53
CA HIS A 313 9.15 16.81 13.64
C HIS A 313 8.22 16.68 14.86
N GLN A 314 6.90 16.70 14.66
CA GLN A 314 5.92 16.48 15.73
C GLN A 314 6.05 15.09 16.36
N LEU A 315 6.21 14.04 15.54
CA LEU A 315 6.41 12.68 16.04
C LEU A 315 7.68 12.58 16.89
N ASN A 316 8.77 13.21 16.45
CA ASN A 316 10.03 13.25 17.20
C ASN A 316 9.89 14.01 18.52
N GLN A 317 9.17 15.15 18.55
CA GLN A 317 8.89 15.88 19.79
C GLN A 317 8.06 15.04 20.76
N ASN A 318 7.02 14.37 20.29
CA ASN A 318 6.19 13.49 21.12
C ASN A 318 7.01 12.32 21.67
N ALA A 319 7.86 11.70 20.84
CA ALA A 319 8.73 10.61 21.27
C ALA A 319 9.76 11.06 22.31
N GLN A 320 10.31 12.28 22.17
CA GLN A 320 11.18 12.87 23.19
C GLN A 320 10.45 13.11 24.50
N TRP A 321 9.24 13.66 24.44
CA TRP A 321 8.41 13.88 25.62
C TRP A 321 8.09 12.56 26.36
N ASP A 322 7.68 11.52 25.63
CA ASP A 322 7.43 10.19 26.19
C ASP A 322 8.71 9.60 26.83
N ALA A 323 9.87 9.80 26.21
CA ALA A 323 11.15 9.35 26.74
C ALA A 323 11.55 10.09 28.03
N ASP A 324 11.37 11.41 28.07
CA ASP A 324 11.60 12.23 29.25
C ASP A 324 10.66 11.85 30.39
N GLU A 325 9.38 11.58 30.10
CA GLU A 325 8.40 11.14 31.08
C GLU A 325 8.75 9.76 31.66
N ARG A 326 9.18 8.81 30.82
CA ARG A 326 9.70 7.50 31.26
C ARG A 326 10.93 7.66 32.15
N ALA A 327 11.91 8.47 31.75
CA ALA A 327 13.12 8.70 32.54
C ALA A 327 12.79 9.37 33.90
N ALA A 328 11.81 10.27 33.95
CA ALA A 328 11.36 10.87 35.20
C ALA A 328 10.67 9.85 36.13
N LEU A 329 9.86 8.94 35.57
CA LEU A 329 9.25 7.84 36.32
C LEU A 329 10.30 6.85 36.84
N GLU A 330 11.30 6.52 36.03
CA GLU A 330 12.43 5.67 36.43
C GLU A 330 13.19 6.30 37.61
N ARG A 331 13.56 7.58 37.52
CA ARG A 331 14.22 8.28 38.65
C ARG A 331 13.38 8.28 39.92
N ARG A 332 12.07 8.53 39.82
CA ARG A 332 11.17 8.46 40.99
C ARG A 332 11.11 7.06 41.59
N ASN A 333 11.10 6.02 40.75
CA ASN A 333 11.12 4.65 41.22
C ASN A 333 12.46 4.31 41.87
N GLU A 334 13.59 4.76 41.31
CA GLU A 334 14.93 4.60 41.91
C GLU A 334 15.04 5.31 43.26
N GLU A 335 14.58 6.57 43.35
CA GLU A 335 14.51 7.32 44.60
C GLU A 335 13.64 6.60 45.63
N GLY A 336 12.45 6.14 45.23
CA GLY A 336 11.55 5.39 46.12
C GLY A 336 12.10 4.02 46.53
N LEU A 337 12.90 3.36 45.69
CA LEU A 337 13.63 2.14 46.03
C LEU A 337 14.74 2.44 47.04
N ALA A 338 15.52 3.51 46.82
CA ALA A 338 16.58 3.93 47.74
C ALA A 338 16.03 4.32 49.12
N GLU A 339 14.89 5.02 49.18
CA GLU A 339 14.20 5.32 50.45
C GLU A 339 13.75 4.04 51.17
N ARG A 340 13.19 3.08 50.43
CA ARG A 340 12.79 1.77 50.98
C ARG A 340 13.99 0.98 51.48
N ASP A 341 15.09 0.94 50.74
CA ASP A 341 16.32 0.24 51.13
C ASP A 341 16.97 0.87 52.37
N SER A 342 16.94 2.20 52.47
CA SER A 342 17.37 2.93 53.67
C SER A 342 16.49 2.60 54.88
N ALA A 343 15.16 2.59 54.71
CA ALA A 343 14.22 2.21 55.77
C ALA A 343 14.39 0.73 56.20
N LEU A 344 14.64 -0.17 55.24
CA LEU A 344 14.96 -1.57 55.49
C LEU A 344 16.24 -1.73 56.29
N SER A 345 17.30 -0.99 55.94
CA SER A 345 18.57 -0.98 56.67
C SER A 345 18.40 -0.48 58.10
N ALA A 346 17.65 0.61 58.30
CA ALA A 346 17.36 1.14 59.63
C ALA A 346 16.54 0.15 60.49
N LEU A 347 15.57 -0.54 59.89
CA LEU A 347 14.83 -1.61 60.57
C LEU A 347 15.73 -2.80 60.92
N GLN A 348 16.65 -3.19 60.03
CA GLN A 348 17.62 -4.26 60.29
C GLN A 348 18.57 -3.88 61.44
N GLU A 349 19.06 -2.64 61.48
CA GLU A 349 19.87 -2.15 62.60
C GLU A 349 19.09 -2.16 63.92
N ALA A 350 17.85 -1.67 63.92
CA ALA A 350 16.99 -1.69 65.12
C ALA A 350 16.70 -3.12 65.60
N LEU A 351 16.51 -4.06 64.66
CA LEU A 351 16.29 -5.47 64.98
C LEU A 351 17.54 -6.10 65.58
N ALA A 352 18.72 -5.81 65.02
CA ALA A 352 20.00 -6.25 65.54
C ALA A 352 20.29 -5.68 66.94
N ASP A 353 19.93 -4.43 67.20
CA ASP A 353 20.09 -3.80 68.51
C ASP A 353 19.14 -4.38 69.56
N CYS A 354 17.89 -4.67 69.17
CA CYS A 354 16.95 -5.44 70.00
C CYS A 354 17.47 -6.85 70.30
N GLN A 355 18.07 -7.55 69.33
CA GLN A 355 18.68 -8.86 69.55
C GLN A 355 19.84 -8.78 70.55
N ARG A 356 20.75 -7.80 70.41
CA ARG A 356 21.83 -7.60 71.41
C ARG A 356 21.28 -7.38 72.82
N ARG A 357 20.24 -6.56 72.96
CA ARG A 357 19.61 -6.31 74.27
C ARG A 357 18.93 -7.56 74.84
N LEU A 358 18.40 -8.42 73.98
CA LEU A 358 17.85 -9.71 74.38
C LEU A 358 18.98 -10.64 74.86
N ASP A 359 20.08 -10.74 74.11
CA ASP A 359 21.26 -11.55 74.48
C ASP A 359 21.90 -11.04 75.80
N GLU A 360 21.97 -9.73 76.00
CA GLU A 360 22.43 -9.11 77.25
C GLU A 360 21.50 -9.41 78.43
N SER A 361 20.18 -9.45 78.20
CA SER A 361 19.18 -9.83 79.18
C SER A 361 19.28 -11.31 79.55
N GLU A 362 19.42 -12.19 78.55
CA GLU A 362 19.58 -13.64 78.76
C GLU A 362 20.87 -13.96 79.50
N THR A 363 22.00 -13.31 79.14
CA THR A 363 23.26 -13.46 79.88
C THR A 363 23.21 -12.88 81.29
N ALA A 364 22.41 -11.83 81.54
CA ALA A 364 22.16 -11.33 82.90
C ALA A 364 21.32 -12.30 83.72
N GLU A 365 20.27 -12.90 83.14
CA GLU A 365 19.48 -13.96 83.77
C GLU A 365 20.30 -15.22 84.06
N GLU A 366 21.18 -15.64 83.14
CA GLU A 366 22.11 -16.77 83.37
C GLU A 366 23.10 -16.49 84.50
N LYS A 367 23.66 -15.28 84.60
CA LYS A 367 24.53 -14.88 85.71
C LYS A 367 23.78 -14.88 87.05
N LEU A 368 22.52 -14.50 87.06
CA LEU A 368 21.64 -14.56 88.25
C LEU A 368 21.30 -16.00 88.65
N ARG A 369 21.12 -16.91 87.69
CA ARG A 369 20.92 -18.35 87.93
C ARG A 369 22.16 -19.12 88.42
N VAL A 370 23.36 -18.57 88.26
CA VAL A 370 24.62 -19.16 88.77
C VAL A 370 24.99 -18.61 90.15
N ALA A 371 24.37 -17.50 90.58
CA ALA A 371 24.62 -16.83 91.86
C ALA A 371 23.67 -17.26 93.00
N TYR A 372 22.63 -18.03 92.67
CA TYR A 372 21.78 -18.79 93.59
C TYR A 372 22.15 -20.27 93.49
#